data_AF-A0A6P5RZG1-F1
#
_entry.id   AF-A0A6P5RZG1-F1
#
_cell.length_a   1.000
_cell.length_b   1.000
_cell.length_c   1.000
_cell.angle_alpha   90.00
_cell.angle_beta   90.00
_cell.angle_gamma   90.00
#
_symmetry.space_group_name_H-M   'P 1'
#
loop_
_entity.id
_entity.type
_entity.pdbx_description
1 polymer ?
#
loop_
_entity_poly.entity_id
_entity_poly.type
_entity_poly.pdbx_seq_one_letter_code
_entity_poly.pdbx_strand_id
1 'polypeptide(L)'
;MGTRSQLCGNEAMEGSHNFFVRLLTKDGWLDDSNIDMDLHLLRERHNKFGKWEGSDWMILDTTFQKCAALDYTQMKSFMGKDERQHNNGLVGMVKGEGHKLAKSWSSVNQVFLPFNLQRQKHWILLVIDLKECEIRAYDSKVDLYRTQAIQRAVQPVGKILPRLLHEAGYIGDGLLRKREWPVIRILDAPQHVGGGDCGMYILKYCEFLTSNVDLANISHHAMPLYRLKLAVQLLQGYWNL
;
A
#
# COMPACT_ATOMS: atom_id res chain seq x y z
N MET A 1 19.46 24.96 21.42
CA MET A 1 18.00 24.91 21.64
C MET A 1 17.35 24.87 20.27
N GLY A 2 17.10 23.67 19.74
CA GLY A 2 16.41 23.46 18.47
C GLY A 2 14.91 23.39 18.71
N THR A 3 14.15 24.18 17.97
CA THR A 3 12.70 24.27 18.03
C THR A 3 12.08 22.92 17.65
N ARG A 4 11.49 22.22 18.62
CA ARG A 4 10.54 21.11 18.37
C ARG A 4 9.24 21.74 17.90
N SER A 5 8.98 21.71 16.60
CA SER A 5 7.63 21.94 16.07
C SER A 5 6.81 20.66 16.28
N GLN A 6 5.95 20.70 17.29
CA GLN A 6 4.99 19.64 17.60
C GLN A 6 3.82 19.75 16.62
N LEU A 7 3.63 18.74 15.78
CA LEU A 7 2.47 18.63 14.88
C LEU A 7 1.57 17.48 15.39
N CYS A 8 0.70 17.85 16.34
CA CYS A 8 -0.51 17.22 16.86
C CYS A 8 -0.67 15.67 16.96
N GLY A 9 -1.08 15.24 18.16
CA GLY A 9 -1.52 13.88 18.52
C GLY A 9 -0.60 13.24 19.56
N ASN A 10 -1.11 12.43 20.50
CA ASN A 10 -0.27 11.68 21.46
C ASN A 10 0.73 10.72 20.79
N GLU A 11 0.66 10.58 19.47
CA GLU A 11 1.71 10.04 18.61
C GLU A 11 2.22 11.15 17.69
N ALA A 12 3.18 11.94 18.17
CA ALA A 12 3.84 12.95 17.37
C ALA A 12 4.72 12.25 16.30
N MET A 13 4.24 12.19 15.06
CA MET A 13 5.06 11.79 13.92
C MET A 13 5.84 13.00 13.40
N GLU A 14 7.17 12.94 13.51
CA GLU A 14 8.08 14.04 13.20
C GLU A 14 8.11 14.35 11.70
N GLY A 15 7.39 15.39 11.28
CA GLY A 15 7.49 15.98 9.94
C GLY A 15 8.83 16.69 9.77
N SER A 16 9.91 15.96 9.52
CA SER A 16 11.23 16.56 9.26
C SER A 16 11.16 17.46 8.01
N HIS A 17 11.98 18.52 7.95
CA HIS A 17 12.12 19.40 6.76
C HIS A 17 12.26 18.59 5.44
N ASN A 18 12.95 17.45 5.50
CA ASN A 18 13.17 16.57 4.36
C ASN A 18 11.87 15.94 3.82
N PHE A 19 10.83 15.77 4.65
CA PHE A 19 9.54 15.25 4.22
C PHE A 19 8.91 16.15 3.14
N PHE A 20 8.78 17.45 3.43
CA PHE A 20 8.15 18.41 2.51
C PHE A 20 9.06 18.72 1.34
N VAL A 21 10.38 18.70 1.52
CA VAL A 21 11.34 18.80 0.41
C VAL A 21 11.12 17.66 -0.59
N ARG A 22 11.06 16.39 -0.15
CA ARG A 22 10.78 15.25 -1.04
C ARG A 22 9.42 15.38 -1.74
N LEU A 23 8.40 15.82 -1.01
CA LEU A 23 7.05 15.94 -1.52
C LEU A 23 6.92 17.03 -2.58
N LEU A 24 7.44 18.23 -2.30
CA LEU A 24 7.27 19.42 -3.16
C LEU A 24 8.30 19.51 -4.29
N THR A 25 9.40 18.77 -4.22
CA THR A 25 10.38 18.70 -5.31
C THR A 25 9.74 18.04 -6.53
N LYS A 26 9.88 18.68 -7.70
CA LYS A 26 9.53 18.07 -8.99
C LYS A 26 10.31 16.76 -9.15
N ASP A 27 9.61 15.66 -9.46
CA ASP A 27 10.21 14.32 -9.53
C ASP A 27 10.88 13.87 -8.21
N GLY A 28 10.48 14.44 -7.07
CA GLY A 28 11.03 14.10 -5.76
C GLY A 28 10.61 12.70 -5.30
N TRP A 29 11.59 11.90 -4.88
CA TRP A 29 11.38 10.51 -4.49
C TRP A 29 10.70 10.43 -3.13
N LEU A 30 9.49 9.88 -3.08
CA LEU A 30 8.77 9.64 -1.83
C LEU A 30 9.32 8.41 -1.12
N ASP A 31 9.42 8.49 0.20
CA ASP A 31 9.73 7.36 1.07
C ASP A 31 8.49 6.87 1.83
N ASP A 32 8.68 5.84 2.66
CA ASP A 32 7.61 5.23 3.45
C ASP A 32 6.80 6.27 4.26
N SER A 33 7.46 7.27 4.84
CA SER A 33 6.78 8.30 5.63
C SER A 33 5.82 9.13 4.79
N ASN A 34 6.22 9.49 3.57
CA ASN A 34 5.37 10.22 2.64
C ASN A 34 4.17 9.35 2.19
N ILE A 35 4.41 8.08 1.88
CA ILE A 35 3.37 7.15 1.43
C ILE A 35 2.35 6.88 2.55
N ASP A 36 2.83 6.50 3.73
CA ASP A 36 1.96 6.11 4.85
C ASP A 36 1.07 7.26 5.34
N MET A 37 1.60 8.49 5.29
CA MET A 37 0.84 9.67 5.68
C MET A 37 -0.27 10.01 4.68
N ASP A 38 -0.02 9.93 3.36
CA ASP A 38 -1.09 10.14 2.37
C ASP A 38 -2.16 9.06 2.46
N LEU A 39 -1.77 7.78 2.58
CA LEU A 39 -2.73 6.68 2.72
C LEU A 39 -3.53 6.79 4.02
N HIS A 40 -2.92 7.29 5.10
CA HIS A 40 -3.65 7.62 6.32
C HIS A 40 -4.68 8.74 6.07
N LEU A 41 -4.29 9.86 5.45
CA LEU A 41 -5.23 10.94 5.09
C LEU A 41 -6.35 10.45 4.17
N LEU A 42 -6.05 9.55 3.23
CA LEU A 42 -7.04 8.97 2.33
C LEU A 42 -8.07 8.13 3.10
N ARG A 43 -7.63 7.29 4.05
CA ARG A 43 -8.52 6.53 4.93
C ARG A 43 -9.40 7.45 5.77
N GLU A 44 -8.83 8.47 6.41
CA GLU A 44 -9.58 9.44 7.22
C GLU A 44 -10.61 10.22 6.38
N ARG A 45 -10.26 10.59 5.14
CA ARG A 45 -11.19 11.24 4.22
C ARG A 45 -12.36 10.32 3.86
N HIS A 46 -12.09 9.08 3.48
CA HIS A 46 -13.16 8.10 3.20
C HIS A 46 -14.05 7.86 4.42
N ASN A 47 -13.47 7.86 5.61
CA ASN A 47 -14.21 7.75 6.86
C ASN A 47 -15.12 8.95 7.12
N LYS A 48 -14.57 10.17 6.99
CA LYS A 48 -15.32 11.41 7.19
C LYS A 48 -16.50 11.57 6.24
N PHE A 49 -16.35 11.18 4.97
CA PHE A 49 -17.41 11.29 3.96
C PHE A 49 -18.31 10.06 3.86
N GLY A 50 -18.30 9.17 4.86
CA GLY A 50 -19.22 8.02 4.94
C GLY A 50 -18.96 6.91 3.90
N LYS A 51 -17.85 6.97 3.16
CA LYS A 51 -17.46 5.93 2.20
C LYS A 51 -16.80 4.73 2.87
N TRP A 52 -16.27 4.92 4.07
CA TRP A 52 -15.51 3.90 4.79
C TRP A 52 -16.39 2.73 5.25
N GLU A 53 -17.45 2.96 6.02
CA GLU A 53 -18.19 1.87 6.68
C GLU A 53 -18.75 0.85 5.66
N GLY A 54 -19.27 1.33 4.54
CA GLY A 54 -19.80 0.50 3.45
C GLY A 54 -18.78 -0.01 2.43
N SER A 55 -17.49 0.34 2.54
CA SER A 55 -16.51 -0.11 1.55
C SER A 55 -16.18 -1.60 1.70
N ASP A 56 -16.04 -2.27 0.58
CA ASP A 56 -15.57 -3.66 0.49
C ASP A 56 -14.05 -3.73 0.23
N TRP A 57 -13.32 -2.70 0.66
CA TRP A 57 -11.88 -2.64 0.50
C TRP A 57 -11.17 -2.06 1.73
N MET A 58 -9.87 -2.35 1.82
CA MET A 58 -8.97 -1.90 2.89
C MET A 58 -7.67 -1.34 2.29
N ILE A 59 -7.11 -0.29 2.90
CA ILE A 59 -5.82 0.31 2.51
C ILE A 59 -4.81 0.05 3.62
N LEU A 60 -3.71 -0.62 3.30
CA LEU A 60 -2.60 -0.88 4.22
C LEU A 60 -1.55 0.25 4.20
N ASP A 61 -0.66 0.22 5.18
CA ASP A 61 0.59 1.00 5.19
C ASP A 61 1.80 0.12 4.81
N THR A 62 2.98 0.72 4.74
CA THR A 62 4.24 0.03 4.36
C THR A 62 4.70 -1.03 5.36
N THR A 63 4.12 -1.07 6.57
CA THR A 63 4.51 -2.04 7.61
C THR A 63 4.20 -3.46 7.19
N PHE A 64 3.06 -3.68 6.51
CA PHE A 64 2.68 -5.03 6.06
C PHE A 64 3.75 -5.65 5.16
N GLN A 65 4.29 -4.89 4.19
CA GLN A 65 5.36 -5.39 3.33
C GLN A 65 6.60 -5.82 4.13
N LYS A 66 7.01 -5.00 5.11
CA LYS A 66 8.20 -5.27 5.93
C LYS A 66 8.02 -6.56 6.73
N CYS A 67 6.86 -6.70 7.38
CA CYS A 67 6.53 -7.91 8.14
C CYS A 67 6.43 -9.14 7.22
N ALA A 68 5.77 -9.03 6.07
CA ALA A 68 5.63 -10.10 5.09
C ALA A 68 6.99 -10.58 4.54
N ALA A 69 7.91 -9.65 4.28
CA ALA A 69 9.26 -9.98 3.82
C ALA A 69 10.07 -10.75 4.89
N LEU A 70 9.98 -10.33 6.16
CA LEU A 70 10.63 -11.01 7.28
C LEU A 70 10.07 -12.42 7.49
N ASP A 71 8.75 -12.55 7.38
CA ASP A 71 8.05 -13.81 7.56
C ASP A 71 8.39 -14.81 6.43
N TYR A 72 8.34 -14.36 5.18
CA TYR A 72 8.76 -15.17 4.03
C TYR A 72 10.23 -15.60 4.08
N THR A 73 11.12 -14.70 4.53
CA THR A 73 12.56 -15.02 4.67
C THR A 73 12.77 -16.15 5.67
N GLN A 74 12.04 -16.13 6.79
CA GLN A 74 12.06 -17.19 7.79
C GLN A 74 11.49 -18.49 7.23
N MET A 75 10.34 -18.46 6.55
CA MET A 75 9.77 -19.66 5.92
C MET A 75 10.75 -20.32 4.93
N LYS A 76 11.53 -19.52 4.19
CA LYS A 76 12.52 -20.02 3.24
C LYS A 76 13.74 -20.67 3.92
N SER A 77 14.20 -20.17 5.06
CA SER A 77 15.37 -20.75 5.76
C SER A 77 15.14 -22.20 6.21
N PHE A 78 13.88 -22.62 6.32
CA PHE A 78 13.49 -23.98 6.70
C PHE A 78 13.04 -24.83 5.49
N MET A 79 13.44 -24.45 4.27
CA MET A 79 13.18 -25.21 3.03
C MET A 79 11.70 -25.48 2.76
N GLY A 80 10.79 -24.62 3.25
CA GLY A 80 9.34 -24.80 3.07
C GLY A 80 8.75 -26.00 3.82
N LYS A 81 9.51 -26.62 4.73
CA LYS A 81 9.02 -27.67 5.65
C LYS A 81 8.47 -27.12 6.96
N ASP A 82 8.36 -25.80 7.06
CA ASP A 82 8.06 -25.11 8.30
C ASP A 82 6.55 -24.91 8.44
N GLU A 83 5.95 -25.70 9.33
CA GLU A 83 4.56 -25.53 9.79
C GLU A 83 4.42 -24.41 10.83
N ARG A 84 5.48 -23.61 11.09
CA ARG A 84 5.38 -22.49 12.02
C ARG A 84 4.26 -21.53 11.65
N GLN A 85 3.71 -20.93 12.69
CA GLN A 85 2.77 -19.83 12.57
C GLN A 85 3.48 -18.58 12.03
N HIS A 86 2.72 -17.80 11.27
CA HIS A 86 3.11 -16.48 10.82
C HIS A 86 3.30 -15.53 12.01
N ASN A 87 4.05 -14.45 11.79
CA ASN A 87 4.19 -13.39 12.79
C ASN A 87 2.83 -12.89 13.28
N ASN A 88 2.61 -12.86 14.61
CA ASN A 88 1.34 -12.43 15.21
C ASN A 88 0.90 -11.03 14.78
N GLY A 89 1.84 -10.13 14.48
CA GLY A 89 1.54 -8.80 13.92
C GLY A 89 0.95 -8.87 12.51
N LEU A 90 1.43 -9.76 11.63
CA LEU A 90 0.81 -10.00 10.32
C LEU A 90 -0.59 -10.59 10.47
N VAL A 91 -0.74 -11.59 11.35
CA VAL A 91 -2.03 -12.22 11.63
C VAL A 91 -3.02 -11.17 12.15
N GLY A 92 -2.58 -10.33 13.10
CA GLY A 92 -3.36 -9.21 13.63
C GLY A 92 -3.76 -8.21 12.55
N MET A 93 -2.85 -7.81 11.66
CA MET A 93 -3.18 -6.93 10.52
C MET A 93 -4.29 -7.52 9.63
N VAL A 94 -4.27 -8.83 9.36
CA VAL A 94 -5.32 -9.51 8.60
C VAL A 94 -6.65 -9.56 9.37
N LYS A 95 -6.60 -9.71 10.69
CA LYS A 95 -7.78 -9.64 11.57
C LYS A 95 -8.35 -8.24 11.74
N GLY A 96 -7.65 -7.20 11.27
CA GLY A 96 -8.06 -5.79 11.44
C GLY A 96 -7.53 -5.14 12.72
N GLU A 97 -6.56 -5.75 13.40
CA GLU A 97 -5.93 -5.27 14.64
C GLU A 97 -4.74 -4.32 14.36
N GLY A 98 -4.63 -3.81 13.13
CA GLY A 98 -3.56 -2.90 12.71
C GLY A 98 -3.81 -1.44 13.12
N HIS A 99 -3.71 -0.52 12.15
CA HIS A 99 -3.98 0.89 12.39
C HIS A 99 -5.47 1.17 12.72
N LYS A 100 -5.77 2.35 13.28
CA LYS A 100 -7.11 2.77 13.76
C LYS A 100 -8.28 2.46 12.79
N LEU A 101 -8.10 2.74 11.50
CA LEU A 101 -9.10 2.47 10.46
C LEU A 101 -8.81 1.15 9.75
N ALA A 102 -8.39 0.10 10.46
CA ALA A 102 -8.19 -1.20 9.85
C ALA A 102 -9.48 -2.00 9.83
N LYS A 103 -9.67 -2.77 8.75
CA LYS A 103 -10.77 -3.74 8.64
C LYS A 103 -10.20 -5.15 8.69
N SER A 104 -10.99 -6.06 9.23
CA SER A 104 -10.75 -7.48 9.03
C SER A 104 -10.80 -7.79 7.54
N TRP A 105 -9.86 -8.58 7.05
CA TRP A 105 -9.83 -8.98 5.64
C TRP A 105 -11.04 -9.88 5.31
N SER A 106 -11.64 -10.50 6.32
CA SER A 106 -12.91 -11.24 6.20
C SER A 106 -14.12 -10.36 5.86
N SER A 107 -14.02 -9.03 6.00
CA SER A 107 -15.11 -8.09 5.69
C SER A 107 -14.89 -7.27 4.43
N VAL A 108 -13.88 -7.60 3.61
CA VAL A 108 -13.54 -6.87 2.39
C VAL A 108 -13.24 -7.84 1.24
N ASN A 109 -13.35 -7.36 0.02
CA ASN A 109 -13.01 -8.07 -1.21
C ASN A 109 -11.60 -7.73 -1.70
N GLN A 110 -11.13 -6.50 -1.45
CA GLN A 110 -9.85 -6.02 -1.96
C GLN A 110 -9.00 -5.37 -0.88
N VAL A 111 -7.69 -5.61 -0.95
CA VAL A 111 -6.72 -4.97 -0.07
C VAL A 111 -5.65 -4.25 -0.89
N PHE A 112 -5.54 -2.96 -0.68
CA PHE A 112 -4.58 -2.07 -1.32
C PHE A 112 -3.31 -2.00 -0.48
N LEU A 113 -2.18 -2.38 -1.07
CA LEU A 113 -0.88 -2.45 -0.42
C LEU A 113 0.16 -1.61 -1.20
N PRO A 114 0.69 -0.51 -0.63
CA PRO A 114 1.88 0.11 -1.19
C PRO A 114 3.05 -0.88 -1.13
N PHE A 115 3.77 -1.05 -2.23
CA PHE A 115 4.87 -2.00 -2.30
C PHE A 115 6.11 -1.36 -2.92
N ASN A 116 7.19 -1.30 -2.15
CA ASN A 116 8.48 -0.81 -2.61
C ASN A 116 9.31 -1.97 -3.14
N LEU A 117 9.68 -1.92 -4.42
CA LEU A 117 10.71 -2.80 -4.96
C LEU A 117 12.07 -2.33 -4.44
N GLN A 118 12.43 -2.67 -3.20
CA GLN A 118 13.56 -2.04 -2.47
C GLN A 118 14.90 -2.02 -3.22
N ARG A 119 15.23 -3.10 -3.94
CA ARG A 119 16.46 -3.16 -4.78
C ARG A 119 16.44 -2.18 -5.95
N GLN A 120 15.25 -1.74 -6.31
CA GLN A 120 14.89 -1.01 -7.52
C GLN A 120 14.38 0.41 -7.23
N LYS A 121 14.17 0.75 -5.95
CA LYS A 121 13.64 2.04 -5.49
C LYS A 121 12.35 2.45 -6.22
N HIS A 122 11.53 1.48 -6.61
CA HIS A 122 10.33 1.73 -7.41
C HIS A 122 9.08 1.36 -6.62
N TRP A 123 8.14 2.29 -6.52
CA TRP A 123 6.85 2.07 -5.88
C TRP A 123 5.86 1.50 -6.90
N ILE A 124 5.19 0.41 -6.50
CA ILE A 124 4.02 -0.13 -7.18
C ILE A 124 2.86 -0.26 -6.18
N LEU A 125 1.64 -0.26 -6.68
CA LEU A 125 0.45 -0.54 -5.87
C LEU A 125 0.02 -1.98 -6.12
N LEU A 126 -0.11 -2.76 -5.05
CA LEU A 126 -0.71 -4.09 -5.13
C LEU A 126 -2.18 -4.01 -4.74
N VAL A 127 -3.04 -4.58 -5.57
CA VAL A 127 -4.43 -4.88 -5.21
C VAL A 127 -4.52 -6.38 -5.03
N ILE A 128 -4.65 -6.80 -3.77
CA ILE A 128 -4.87 -8.19 -3.38
C ILE A 128 -6.37 -8.43 -3.49
N ASP A 129 -6.78 -9.19 -4.50
CA ASP A 129 -8.17 -9.54 -4.74
C ASP A 129 -8.49 -10.85 -4.01
N LEU A 130 -9.23 -10.75 -2.91
CA LEU A 130 -9.56 -11.88 -2.05
C LEU A 130 -10.64 -12.78 -2.66
N LYS A 131 -11.39 -12.29 -3.65
CA LYS A 131 -12.38 -13.10 -4.38
C LYS A 131 -11.70 -13.91 -5.48
N GLU A 132 -10.90 -13.24 -6.30
CA GLU A 132 -10.20 -13.87 -7.43
C GLU A 132 -8.92 -14.61 -7.02
N CYS A 133 -8.51 -14.49 -5.75
CA CYS A 133 -7.29 -15.10 -5.20
C CYS A 133 -6.02 -14.70 -5.96
N GLU A 134 -5.91 -13.43 -6.36
CA GLU A 134 -4.81 -12.92 -7.17
C GLU A 134 -4.25 -11.60 -6.64
N ILE A 135 -3.04 -11.25 -7.08
CA ILE A 135 -2.41 -9.97 -6.79
C ILE A 135 -2.22 -9.21 -8.08
N ARG A 136 -2.94 -8.08 -8.25
CA ARG A 136 -2.75 -7.16 -9.37
C ARG A 136 -1.73 -6.09 -9.00
N ALA A 137 -0.62 -6.04 -9.72
CA ALA A 137 0.47 -5.09 -9.52
C ALA A 137 0.37 -3.93 -10.52
N TYR A 138 -0.07 -2.77 -10.04
CA TYR A 138 -0.14 -1.53 -10.81
C TYR A 138 1.21 -0.83 -10.83
N ASP A 139 1.76 -0.70 -12.04
CA ASP A 139 3.10 -0.20 -12.29
C ASP A 139 3.03 1.07 -13.15
N SER A 140 3.54 2.19 -12.62
CA SER A 140 3.57 3.49 -13.30
C SER A 140 4.81 3.70 -14.16
N LYS A 141 5.70 2.71 -14.26
CA LYS A 141 6.88 2.76 -15.12
C LYS A 141 7.21 1.40 -15.72
N VAL A 142 6.40 0.98 -16.71
CA VAL A 142 6.47 -0.38 -17.27
C VAL A 142 7.78 -0.69 -17.99
N ASP A 143 8.47 0.34 -18.51
CA ASP A 143 9.75 0.24 -19.21
C ASP A 143 10.95 0.02 -18.26
N LEU A 144 10.78 0.29 -16.97
CA LEU A 144 11.87 0.16 -15.99
C LEU A 144 12.24 -1.30 -15.70
N TYR A 145 11.25 -2.20 -15.67
CA TYR A 145 11.44 -3.62 -15.37
C TYR A 145 10.65 -4.55 -16.28
N ARG A 146 11.21 -5.74 -16.52
CA ARG A 146 10.46 -6.84 -17.16
C ARG A 146 9.39 -7.36 -16.21
N THR A 147 8.25 -7.78 -16.74
CA THR A 147 7.12 -8.31 -15.97
C THR A 147 7.54 -9.44 -15.01
N GLN A 148 8.42 -10.34 -15.45
CA GLN A 148 8.94 -11.42 -14.61
C GLN A 148 9.71 -10.93 -13.39
N ALA A 149 10.38 -9.78 -13.46
CA ALA A 149 11.11 -9.22 -12.32
C ALA A 149 10.13 -8.70 -11.26
N ILE A 150 9.07 -8.01 -11.69
CA ILE A 150 7.98 -7.56 -10.81
C ILE A 150 7.30 -8.75 -10.15
N GLN A 151 6.90 -9.75 -10.95
CA GLN A 151 6.27 -10.97 -10.45
C GLN A 151 7.14 -11.66 -9.40
N ARG A 152 8.43 -11.90 -9.68
CA ARG A 152 9.35 -12.51 -8.70
C ARG A 152 9.50 -11.70 -7.41
N ALA A 153 9.47 -10.37 -7.49
CA ALA A 153 9.60 -9.51 -6.31
C ALA A 153 8.34 -9.54 -5.44
N VAL A 154 7.16 -9.64 -6.04
CA VAL A 154 5.86 -9.66 -5.34
C VAL A 154 5.46 -11.06 -4.90
N GLN A 155 5.92 -12.10 -5.60
CA GLN A 155 5.55 -13.50 -5.35
C GLN A 155 5.65 -13.98 -3.90
N PRO A 156 6.63 -13.53 -3.08
CA PRO A 156 6.64 -13.80 -1.65
C PRO A 156 5.31 -13.52 -0.94
N VAL A 157 4.62 -12.43 -1.29
CA VAL A 157 3.29 -12.10 -0.75
C VAL A 157 2.27 -13.16 -1.15
N GLY A 158 2.21 -13.51 -2.44
CA GLY A 158 1.27 -14.53 -2.96
C GLY A 158 1.51 -15.94 -2.39
N LYS A 159 2.72 -16.23 -1.89
CA LYS A 159 3.06 -17.49 -1.22
C LYS A 159 2.59 -17.55 0.23
N ILE A 160 2.65 -16.44 0.97
CA ILE A 160 2.27 -16.44 2.39
C ILE A 160 0.77 -16.24 2.59
N LEU A 161 0.08 -15.54 1.67
CA LEU A 161 -1.34 -15.19 1.81
C LEU A 161 -2.27 -16.37 2.13
N PRO A 162 -2.23 -17.53 1.44
CA PRO A 162 -3.15 -18.63 1.73
C PRO A 162 -3.10 -19.11 3.19
N ARG A 163 -1.89 -19.29 3.73
CA ARG A 163 -1.67 -19.76 5.10
C ARG A 163 -1.95 -18.65 6.11
N LEU A 164 -1.51 -17.43 5.82
CA LEU A 164 -1.75 -16.27 6.67
C LEU A 164 -3.25 -16.01 6.86
N LEU A 165 -4.03 -16.09 5.78
CA LEU A 165 -5.49 -15.98 5.83
C LEU A 165 -6.11 -17.12 6.65
N HIS A 166 -5.64 -18.35 6.46
CA HIS A 166 -6.11 -19.50 7.24
C HIS A 166 -5.86 -19.32 8.75
N GLU A 167 -4.64 -18.93 9.13
CA GLU A 167 -4.26 -18.67 10.53
C GLU A 167 -5.00 -17.48 11.14
N ALA A 168 -5.36 -16.48 10.32
CA ALA A 168 -6.20 -15.37 10.74
C ALA A 168 -7.67 -15.75 10.93
N GLY A 169 -8.08 -16.97 10.59
CA GLY A 169 -9.46 -17.43 10.67
C GLY A 169 -10.33 -16.98 9.50
N TYR A 170 -9.73 -16.63 8.35
CA TYR A 170 -10.47 -16.29 7.14
C TYR A 170 -11.23 -17.51 6.61
N ILE A 171 -12.55 -17.39 6.54
CA ILE A 171 -13.47 -18.41 6.03
C ILE A 171 -13.94 -17.97 4.64
N GLY A 172 -13.06 -18.13 3.64
CA GLY A 172 -13.46 -18.02 2.24
C GLY A 172 -13.53 -19.38 1.55
N ASP A 173 -13.88 -19.37 0.26
CA ASP A 173 -13.98 -20.55 -0.60
C ASP A 173 -12.72 -21.45 -0.52
N GLY A 174 -12.91 -22.77 -0.53
CA GLY A 174 -11.88 -23.78 -0.24
C GLY A 174 -10.67 -23.77 -1.19
N LEU A 175 -10.79 -23.13 -2.35
CA LEU A 175 -9.70 -22.90 -3.31
C LEU A 175 -8.65 -21.90 -2.78
N LEU A 176 -9.05 -20.95 -1.93
CA LEU A 176 -8.21 -19.90 -1.34
C LEU A 176 -7.02 -20.45 -0.53
N ARG A 177 -7.12 -21.70 -0.05
CA ARG A 177 -6.22 -22.28 0.95
C ARG A 177 -5.04 -23.08 0.38
N LYS A 178 -5.03 -23.41 -0.91
CA LYS A 178 -4.16 -24.50 -1.41
C LYS A 178 -3.16 -24.14 -2.50
N ARG A 179 -3.19 -22.92 -3.03
CA ARG A 179 -2.31 -22.52 -4.13
C ARG A 179 -1.66 -21.18 -3.84
N GLU A 180 -0.43 -21.08 -4.30
CA GLU A 180 0.28 -19.81 -4.43
C GLU A 180 -0.51 -18.88 -5.35
N TRP A 181 -0.80 -17.66 -4.88
CA TRP A 181 -1.63 -16.71 -5.63
C TRP A 181 -0.84 -16.14 -6.81
N PRO A 182 -1.42 -16.07 -8.02
CA PRO A 182 -0.77 -15.47 -9.17
C PRO A 182 -0.57 -13.96 -8.99
N VAL A 183 0.53 -13.46 -9.53
CA VAL A 183 0.80 -12.03 -9.64
C VAL A 183 0.60 -11.58 -11.09
N ILE A 184 -0.35 -10.68 -11.31
CA ILE A 184 -0.68 -10.10 -12.61
C ILE A 184 -0.18 -8.67 -12.64
N ARG A 185 0.70 -8.33 -13.59
CA ARG A 185 1.14 -6.94 -13.78
C ARG A 185 0.15 -6.20 -14.66
N ILE A 186 -0.31 -5.05 -14.20
CA ILE A 186 -1.20 -4.15 -14.95
C ILE A 186 -0.32 -3.21 -15.79
N LEU A 187 -0.52 -3.21 -17.10
CA LEU A 187 0.34 -2.53 -18.08
C LEU A 187 -0.29 -1.28 -18.69
N ASP A 188 -1.61 -1.16 -18.60
CA ASP A 188 -2.44 -0.10 -19.16
C ASP A 188 -2.74 1.02 -18.14
N ALA A 189 -2.20 0.92 -16.93
CA ALA A 189 -2.27 2.00 -15.94
C ALA A 189 -1.47 3.23 -16.41
N PRO A 190 -1.88 4.47 -16.04
CA PRO A 190 -1.20 5.72 -16.40
C PRO A 190 0.30 5.72 -16.11
N GLN A 191 1.14 5.88 -17.14
CA GLN A 191 2.60 5.83 -16.98
C GLN A 191 3.20 7.21 -16.72
N HIS A 192 4.26 7.28 -15.91
CA HIS A 192 4.99 8.53 -15.68
C HIS A 192 6.15 8.71 -16.65
N VAL A 193 6.38 9.96 -17.09
CA VAL A 193 7.47 10.31 -18.02
C VAL A 193 8.76 10.67 -17.27
N GLY A 194 8.64 11.12 -16.02
CA GLY A 194 9.76 11.53 -15.15
C GLY A 194 10.48 10.39 -14.43
N GLY A 195 11.23 10.73 -13.37
CA GLY A 195 12.09 9.77 -12.65
C GLY A 195 11.56 9.33 -11.27
N GLY A 196 10.98 10.25 -10.50
CA GLY A 196 10.68 10.00 -9.07
C GLY A 196 9.21 10.08 -8.67
N ASP A 197 8.30 10.16 -9.63
CA ASP A 197 6.86 10.27 -9.37
C ASP A 197 6.18 8.92 -9.06
N CYS A 198 6.86 7.77 -9.14
CA CYS A 198 6.25 6.47 -8.88
C CYS A 198 5.48 6.39 -7.55
N GLY A 199 6.01 7.04 -6.50
CA GLY A 199 5.33 7.20 -5.21
C GLY A 199 4.01 7.97 -5.34
N MET A 200 3.98 9.10 -6.06
CA MET A 200 2.74 9.85 -6.29
C MET A 200 1.73 9.04 -7.11
N TYR A 201 2.19 8.27 -8.11
CA TYR A 201 1.29 7.46 -8.93
C TYR A 201 0.59 6.37 -8.11
N ILE A 202 1.28 5.67 -7.20
CA ILE A 202 0.62 4.64 -6.39
C ILE A 202 -0.45 5.23 -5.46
N LEU A 203 -0.22 6.45 -4.94
CA LEU A 203 -1.19 7.17 -4.14
C LEU A 203 -2.42 7.55 -4.97
N LYS A 204 -2.21 8.05 -6.20
CA LYS A 204 -3.30 8.37 -7.12
C LYS A 204 -4.06 7.14 -7.59
N TYR A 205 -3.38 6.03 -7.88
CA TYR A 205 -4.04 4.77 -8.18
C TYR A 205 -4.93 4.31 -7.03
N CYS A 206 -4.42 4.35 -5.80
CA CYS A 206 -5.19 3.97 -4.61
C CYS A 206 -6.40 4.89 -4.42
N GLU A 207 -6.22 6.21 -4.49
CA GLU A 207 -7.32 7.18 -4.39
C GLU A 207 -8.41 6.94 -5.45
N PHE A 208 -8.01 6.67 -6.69
CA PHE A 208 -8.95 6.55 -7.81
C PHE A 208 -9.69 5.21 -7.78
N LEU A 209 -8.97 4.10 -7.56
CA LEU A 209 -9.58 2.77 -7.45
C LEU A 209 -10.56 2.71 -6.27
N THR A 210 -10.17 3.22 -5.10
CA THR A 210 -11.05 3.24 -3.91
C THR A 210 -12.23 4.20 -4.04
N SER A 211 -12.14 5.17 -4.94
CA SER A 211 -13.23 6.11 -5.25
C SER A 211 -14.05 5.71 -6.48
N ASN A 212 -13.75 4.57 -7.11
CA ASN A 212 -14.34 4.13 -8.38
C ASN A 212 -14.26 5.19 -9.50
N VAL A 213 -13.09 5.82 -9.61
CA VAL A 213 -12.77 6.80 -10.67
C VAL A 213 -11.81 6.15 -11.66
N ASP A 214 -12.07 6.31 -12.94
CA ASP A 214 -11.22 5.78 -14.02
C ASP A 214 -9.79 6.33 -13.90
N LEU A 215 -8.81 5.41 -13.89
CA LEU A 215 -7.38 5.72 -13.85
C LEU A 215 -6.94 6.57 -15.04
N ALA A 216 -7.62 6.50 -16.19
CA ALA A 216 -7.33 7.34 -17.37
C ALA A 216 -7.38 8.85 -17.06
N ASN A 217 -8.05 9.25 -15.98
CA ASN A 217 -8.10 10.64 -15.51
C ASN A 217 -6.82 11.10 -14.76
N ILE A 218 -5.86 10.21 -14.52
CA ILE A 218 -4.57 10.57 -13.92
C ILE A 218 -3.66 11.14 -15.01
N SER A 219 -3.47 12.46 -14.96
CA SER A 219 -2.55 13.16 -15.87
C SER A 219 -1.18 13.39 -15.22
N HIS A 220 -0.11 13.08 -15.96
CA HIS A 220 1.26 13.42 -15.56
C HIS A 220 1.44 14.93 -15.35
N HIS A 221 0.79 15.77 -16.18
CA HIS A 221 0.87 17.22 -16.06
C HIS A 221 0.27 17.75 -14.74
N ALA A 222 -0.60 16.97 -14.09
CA ALA A 222 -1.18 17.30 -12.80
C ALA A 222 -0.30 16.89 -11.60
N MET A 223 0.82 16.18 -11.79
CA MET A 223 1.67 15.71 -10.67
C MET A 223 2.16 16.84 -9.74
N PRO A 224 2.61 18.01 -10.24
CA PRO A 224 2.96 19.12 -9.36
C PRO A 224 1.77 19.60 -8.51
N LEU A 225 0.56 19.61 -9.09
CA LEU A 225 -0.66 19.99 -8.38
C LEU A 225 -1.06 18.93 -7.34
N TYR A 226 -0.92 17.63 -7.65
CA TYR A 226 -1.19 16.56 -6.68
C TYR A 226 -0.23 16.61 -5.50
N ARG A 227 1.06 16.84 -5.74
CA ARG A 227 2.08 17.05 -4.70
C ARG A 227 1.73 18.25 -3.81
N LEU A 228 1.37 19.38 -4.42
CA LEU A 228 0.97 20.58 -3.70
C LEU A 228 -0.31 20.35 -2.89
N LYS A 229 -1.33 19.71 -3.47
CA LYS A 229 -2.59 19.36 -2.79
C LYS A 229 -2.31 18.53 -1.54
N LEU A 230 -1.47 17.49 -1.65
CA LEU A 230 -1.08 16.66 -0.50
C LEU A 230 -0.37 17.50 0.58
N ALA A 231 0.58 18.35 0.20
CA ALA A 231 1.28 19.22 1.15
C ALA A 231 0.30 20.17 1.88
N VAL A 232 -0.66 20.75 1.16
CA VAL A 232 -1.70 21.62 1.76
C VAL A 232 -2.57 20.82 2.73
N GLN A 233 -3.02 19.62 2.36
CA GLN A 233 -3.82 18.76 3.24
C GLN A 233 -3.08 18.40 4.53
N LEU A 234 -1.77 18.15 4.44
CA LEU A 234 -0.92 17.86 5.59
C LEU A 234 -0.77 19.07 6.52
N LEU A 235 -0.59 20.26 5.96
CA LEU A 235 -0.44 21.50 6.73
C LEU A 235 -1.75 21.97 7.38
N GLN A 236 -2.88 21.74 6.72
CA GLN A 236 -4.21 22.11 7.24
C GLN A 236 -4.68 21.17 8.38
N GLY A 237 -4.11 19.97 8.46
CA GLY A 237 -4.50 18.94 9.43
C GLY A 237 -5.89 18.34 9.17
N TYR A 238 -6.19 17.25 9.87
CA TYR A 238 -7.43 16.47 9.72
C TYR A 238 -8.72 17.25 9.98
N TRP A 239 -8.64 18.40 10.66
CA TRP A 239 -9.82 19.17 11.09
C TRP A 239 -10.57 19.85 9.93
N ASN A 240 -9.91 20.03 8.78
CA ASN A 240 -10.48 20.71 7.61
C ASN A 240 -10.73 19.78 6.41
N LEU A 241 -10.56 18.46 6.57
CA LEU A 241 -10.92 17.49 5.51
C LEU A 241 -12.42 17.39 5.29
#